data_AF-A0A0D5A0L4-F1
#
_entry.id   AF-A0A0D5A0L4-F1
#
_cell.length_a   1.000
_cell.length_b   1.000
_cell.length_c   1.000
_cell.angle_alpha   90.00
_cell.angle_beta   90.00
_cell.angle_gamma   90.00
#
_symmetry.space_group_name_H-M   'P 1'
#
loop_
_entity.id
_entity.type
_entity.pdbx_description
1 polymer ?
#
loop_
_entity_poly.entity_id
_entity_poly.type
_entity_poly.pdbx_seq_one_letter_code
_entity_poly.pdbx_strand_id
1 'polypeptide(L)'
;MPCSAPTRPTAPSPRQALTCSPPWAARRPAKGAWAVAHGASDPLTRLASAPLAQAAPEALIEVALLVWYDPDPLPSLKRALEALEGIQQRRARFTLDVLRRYPCTTPERSQALRDLVRLKVSFRGGPLSALLSAWGLDEADRLNTAPVLPYQTRHYAAERRKGR
;
A
#
# COMPACT_ATOMS: atom_id res chain seq x y z
N MET A 1 -14.26 -37.47 -70.12
CA MET A 1 -15.58 -37.65 -69.48
C MET A 1 -15.43 -38.65 -68.33
N PRO A 2 -16.07 -38.49 -67.16
CA PRO A 2 -17.09 -37.50 -66.81
C PRO A 2 -16.59 -36.40 -65.84
N CYS A 3 -17.21 -35.23 -65.99
CA CYS A 3 -17.19 -34.10 -65.07
C CYS A 3 -18.07 -34.37 -63.85
N SER A 4 -17.73 -33.79 -62.69
CA SER A 4 -18.70 -33.29 -61.69
C SER A 4 -18.00 -32.45 -60.61
N ALA A 5 -18.22 -31.13 -60.65
CA ALA A 5 -18.43 -30.27 -59.47
C ALA A 5 -19.96 -30.22 -59.24
N PRO A 6 -20.55 -29.82 -58.09
CA PRO A 6 -20.20 -28.71 -57.17
C PRO A 6 -20.30 -29.12 -55.67
N THR A 7 -19.98 -28.34 -54.62
CA THR A 7 -20.73 -27.18 -54.09
C THR A 7 -20.03 -26.75 -52.78
N ARG A 8 -19.88 -25.45 -52.52
CA ARG A 8 -19.57 -24.88 -51.19
C ARG A 8 -20.81 -25.07 -50.28
N PRO A 9 -20.69 -25.26 -48.96
CA PRO A 9 -20.65 -24.07 -48.10
C PRO A 9 -19.97 -24.23 -46.71
N THR A 10 -19.85 -23.08 -46.05
CA THR A 10 -19.85 -22.89 -44.58
C THR A 10 -18.53 -23.13 -43.83
N ALA A 11 -17.94 -21.99 -43.45
CA ALA A 11 -16.89 -21.88 -42.45
C ALA A 11 -17.39 -22.26 -41.04
N PRO A 12 -16.54 -22.87 -40.20
CA PRO A 12 -16.66 -22.75 -38.76
C PRO A 12 -15.61 -21.79 -38.17
N SER A 13 -16.09 -21.00 -37.22
CA SER A 13 -15.43 -19.96 -36.44
C SER A 13 -14.05 -20.31 -35.84
N PRO A 14 -13.22 -19.29 -35.57
CA PRO A 14 -11.94 -19.46 -34.90
C PRO A 14 -12.13 -19.95 -33.46
N ARG A 15 -11.35 -20.98 -33.10
CA ARG A 15 -11.19 -21.44 -31.72
C ARG A 15 -10.75 -20.27 -30.85
N GLN A 16 -11.56 -19.99 -29.85
CA GLN A 16 -11.29 -19.00 -28.83
C GLN A 16 -9.99 -19.34 -28.10
N ALA A 17 -9.10 -18.36 -28.02
CA ALA A 17 -7.92 -18.38 -27.19
C ALA A 17 -8.35 -18.39 -25.72
N LEU A 18 -8.14 -19.52 -25.04
CA LEU A 18 -8.19 -19.58 -23.59
C LEU A 18 -6.90 -18.97 -23.05
N THR A 19 -6.87 -17.64 -22.96
CA THR A 19 -5.90 -16.96 -22.11
C THR A 19 -6.32 -17.20 -20.66
N CYS A 20 -5.66 -18.13 -19.97
CA CYS A 20 -5.67 -18.20 -18.52
C CYS A 20 -5.04 -16.90 -17.98
N SER A 21 -5.89 -15.91 -17.68
CA SER A 21 -5.49 -14.73 -16.92
C SER A 21 -5.55 -15.08 -15.44
N PRO A 22 -4.50 -14.78 -14.64
CA PRO A 22 -4.53 -15.01 -13.20
C PRO A 22 -5.56 -14.09 -12.51
N PRO A 23 -6.18 -14.52 -11.40
CA PRO A 23 -7.32 -13.85 -10.77
C PRO A 23 -7.03 -12.47 -10.16
N TRP A 24 -5.78 -11.97 -10.22
CA TRP A 24 -5.41 -10.63 -9.78
C TRP A 24 -5.40 -9.58 -10.91
N ALA A 25 -5.60 -9.99 -12.17
CA ALA A 25 -5.47 -9.11 -13.34
C ALA A 25 -6.69 -8.20 -13.63
N ALA A 26 -7.58 -8.00 -12.67
CA ALA A 26 -8.75 -7.13 -12.81
C ALA A 26 -8.70 -5.96 -11.81
N ARG A 27 -8.00 -4.90 -12.21
CA ARG A 27 -8.31 -3.45 -12.01
C ARG A 27 -7.03 -2.66 -12.26
N ARG A 28 -6.83 -2.22 -13.51
CA ARG A 28 -6.00 -1.04 -13.78
C ARG A 28 -6.86 0.19 -13.48
N PRO A 29 -6.58 0.99 -12.44
CA PRO A 29 -7.19 2.31 -12.37
C PRO A 29 -6.54 3.18 -13.46
N ALA A 30 -7.40 3.89 -14.18
CA ALA A 30 -7.04 4.83 -15.22
C ALA A 30 -6.03 5.88 -14.69
N LYS A 31 -5.11 6.27 -15.58
CA LYS A 31 -4.15 7.34 -15.34
C LYS A 31 -4.90 8.64 -15.02
N GLY A 32 -4.56 9.28 -13.90
CA GLY A 32 -4.90 10.69 -13.66
C GLY A 32 -6.11 11.01 -12.79
N ALA A 33 -6.37 10.26 -11.70
CA ALA A 33 -7.39 10.66 -10.71
C ALA A 33 -6.92 10.40 -9.27
N TRP A 34 -6.07 11.27 -8.74
CA TRP A 34 -5.91 11.45 -7.29
C TRP A 34 -6.23 12.89 -6.86
N ALA A 35 -6.98 13.62 -7.70
CA ALA A 35 -7.56 14.89 -7.32
C ALA A 35 -8.83 14.64 -6.49
N VAL A 36 -8.65 14.76 -5.17
CA VAL A 36 -9.64 15.25 -4.20
C VAL A 36 -10.90 14.39 -4.01
N ALA A 37 -10.79 13.35 -3.18
CA ALA A 37 -11.93 12.86 -2.41
C ALA A 37 -11.86 13.42 -0.98
N HIS A 38 -12.46 14.59 -0.73
CA HIS A 38 -12.64 15.15 0.63
C HIS A 38 -13.81 14.49 1.40
N GLY A 39 -14.14 13.24 1.07
CA GLY A 39 -15.18 12.43 1.74
C GLY A 39 -14.74 11.01 2.08
N ALA A 40 -13.51 10.60 1.74
CA ALA A 40 -12.94 9.32 2.12
C ALA A 40 -11.79 9.58 3.09
N SER A 41 -11.93 9.11 4.33
CA SER A 41 -10.90 9.23 5.36
C SER A 41 -9.53 8.76 4.82
N ASP A 42 -8.49 9.57 5.03
CA ASP A 42 -7.10 9.29 4.62
C ASP A 42 -6.71 7.86 5.02
N PRO A 43 -5.96 7.10 4.20
CA PRO A 43 -5.65 5.70 4.50
C PRO A 43 -5.00 5.52 5.88
N LEU A 44 -4.21 6.50 6.35
CA LEU A 44 -3.64 6.50 7.69
C LEU A 44 -4.71 6.69 8.77
N THR A 45 -5.66 7.60 8.56
CA THR A 45 -6.79 7.83 9.46
C THR A 45 -7.68 6.59 9.57
N ARG A 46 -7.96 5.91 8.44
CA ARG A 46 -8.73 4.65 8.41
C ARG A 46 -8.00 3.51 9.11
N LEU A 47 -6.69 3.42 8.94
CA LEU A 47 -5.89 2.40 9.62
C LEU A 47 -5.88 2.62 11.14
N ALA A 48 -5.74 3.88 11.56
CA ALA A 48 -5.61 4.25 12.97
C ALA A 48 -6.94 4.27 13.75
N SER A 49 -8.10 4.22 13.06
CA SER A 49 -9.41 4.30 13.70
C SER A 49 -9.78 3.07 14.54
N ALA A 50 -9.15 1.93 14.27
CA ALA A 50 -9.36 0.66 14.98
C ALA A 50 -8.02 0.15 15.57
N PRO A 51 -8.05 -0.84 16.49
CA PRO A 51 -6.83 -1.51 16.92
C PRO A 51 -6.06 -2.08 15.73
N LEU A 52 -4.74 -1.86 15.68
CA LEU A 52 -3.94 -2.20 14.50
C LEU A 52 -3.91 -3.71 14.20
N ALA A 53 -4.13 -4.56 15.20
CA ALA A 53 -4.24 -6.01 14.99
C ALA A 53 -5.52 -6.42 14.25
N GLN A 54 -6.57 -5.59 14.30
CA GLN A 54 -7.85 -5.82 13.62
C GLN A 54 -7.98 -5.03 12.32
N ALA A 55 -7.03 -4.15 12.03
CA ALA A 55 -7.09 -3.30 10.87
C ALA A 55 -6.96 -4.13 9.58
N ALA A 56 -7.74 -3.75 8.56
CA ALA A 56 -7.71 -4.42 7.28
C ALA A 56 -6.29 -4.36 6.66
N PRO A 57 -5.74 -5.47 6.17
CA PRO A 57 -4.40 -5.50 5.59
C PRO A 57 -4.28 -4.56 4.39
N GLU A 58 -5.37 -4.33 3.65
CA GLU A 58 -5.45 -3.41 2.53
C GLU A 58 -5.15 -1.97 2.95
N ALA A 59 -5.66 -1.53 4.11
CA ALA A 59 -5.40 -0.18 4.62
C ALA A 59 -3.91 0.01 4.94
N LEU A 60 -3.26 -1.02 5.49
CA LEU A 60 -1.83 -0.96 5.76
C LEU A 60 -1.01 -0.94 4.46
N ILE A 61 -1.41 -1.71 3.45
CA ILE A 61 -0.77 -1.70 2.13
C ILE A 61 -0.92 -0.31 1.48
N GLU A 62 -2.11 0.29 1.52
CA GLU A 62 -2.35 1.66 1.00
C GLU A 62 -1.41 2.68 1.66
N VAL A 63 -1.29 2.65 3.00
CA VAL A 63 -0.36 3.53 3.72
C VAL A 63 1.09 3.24 3.35
N ALA A 64 1.49 1.97 3.26
CA ALA A 64 2.86 1.60 2.89
C ALA A 64 3.22 2.07 1.49
N LEU A 65 2.31 1.93 0.52
CA LEU A 65 2.52 2.39 -0.85
C LEU A 65 2.59 3.92 -0.95
N LEU A 66 1.75 4.62 -0.19
CA LEU A 66 1.81 6.07 -0.04
C LEU A 66 3.20 6.47 0.50
N VAL A 67 3.62 5.87 1.61
CA VAL A 67 4.91 6.17 2.25
C VAL A 67 6.10 5.86 1.34
N TRP A 68 6.12 4.72 0.65
CA TRP A 68 7.32 4.27 -0.09
C TRP A 68 7.42 4.78 -1.52
N TYR A 69 6.29 5.08 -2.18
CA TYR A 69 6.29 5.30 -3.62
C TYR A 69 5.59 6.58 -4.08
N ASP A 70 4.83 7.24 -3.21
CA ASP A 70 4.33 8.57 -3.52
C ASP A 70 5.50 9.56 -3.67
N PRO A 71 5.44 10.53 -4.61
CA PRO A 71 6.53 11.48 -4.78
C PRO A 71 6.60 12.47 -3.62
N ASP A 72 5.48 12.83 -2.99
CA ASP A 72 5.40 13.80 -1.90
C ASP A 72 4.34 13.38 -0.85
N PRO A 73 4.62 12.33 -0.03
CA PRO A 73 3.64 11.82 0.92
C PRO A 73 3.46 12.73 2.15
N LEU A 74 4.41 13.62 2.44
CA LEU A 74 4.50 14.31 3.74
C LEU A 74 3.31 15.23 4.03
N PRO A 75 2.81 16.06 3.08
CA PRO A 75 1.66 16.93 3.34
C PRO A 75 0.39 16.14 3.68
N SER A 76 0.13 15.03 2.99
CA SER A 76 -1.04 14.18 3.27
C SER A 76 -0.92 13.53 4.64
N LEU A 77 0.24 12.93 4.93
CA LEU A 77 0.51 12.29 6.21
C LEU A 77 0.42 13.29 7.38
N LYS A 78 0.91 14.52 7.19
CA LYS A 78 0.82 15.58 8.20
C LYS A 78 -0.64 15.93 8.50
N ARG A 79 -1.47 16.17 7.48
CA ARG A 79 -2.90 16.46 7.67
C ARG A 79 -3.62 15.31 8.36
N ALA A 80 -3.33 14.07 7.98
CA ALA A 80 -3.90 12.89 8.61
C ALA A 80 -3.52 12.78 10.09
N LEU A 81 -2.27 13.07 10.45
CA LEU A 81 -1.81 13.10 11.84
C LEU A 81 -2.44 14.23 12.66
N GLU A 82 -2.64 15.40 12.06
CA GLU A 82 -3.29 16.55 12.70
C GLU A 82 -4.79 16.34 12.90
N ALA A 83 -5.45 15.55 12.04
CA ALA A 83 -6.85 15.18 12.17
C ALA A 83 -7.11 14.07 13.22
N LEU A 84 -6.06 13.40 13.70
CA LEU A 84 -6.16 12.32 14.67
C LEU A 84 -5.77 12.80 16.08
N GLU A 85 -6.47 12.29 17.08
CA GLU A 85 -6.21 12.60 18.48
C GLU A 85 -6.01 11.33 19.33
N GLY A 86 -5.40 11.52 20.51
CA GLY A 86 -5.25 10.48 21.54
C GLY A 86 -4.60 9.20 21.02
N ILE A 87 -5.29 8.06 21.19
CA ILE A 87 -4.80 6.73 20.83
C ILE A 87 -4.64 6.56 19.32
N GLN A 88 -5.56 7.11 18.51
CA GLN A 88 -5.50 7.00 17.06
C GLN A 88 -4.27 7.72 16.51
N GLN A 89 -3.95 8.90 17.05
CA GLN A 89 -2.74 9.62 16.68
C GLN A 89 -1.46 8.83 17.02
N ARG A 90 -1.45 8.13 18.17
CA ARG A 90 -0.32 7.27 18.55
C ARG A 90 -0.17 6.07 17.60
N ARG A 91 -1.26 5.41 17.25
CA ARG A 91 -1.29 4.31 16.26
C ARG A 91 -0.73 4.76 14.92
N ALA A 92 -1.21 5.89 14.40
CA ALA A 92 -0.74 6.46 13.14
C ALA A 92 0.77 6.76 13.16
N ARG A 93 1.27 7.39 14.23
CA ARG A 93 2.71 7.66 14.38
C ARG A 93 3.54 6.39 14.49
N PHE A 94 3.06 5.39 15.23
CA PHE A 94 3.70 4.08 15.34
C PHE A 94 3.79 3.39 13.97
N THR A 95 2.71 3.35 13.19
CA THR A 95 2.72 2.78 11.84
C THR A 95 3.79 3.45 10.96
N LEU A 96 3.87 4.78 10.96
CA LEU A 96 4.88 5.50 10.19
C LEU A 96 6.30 5.23 10.69
N ASP A 97 6.50 5.12 12.00
CA ASP A 97 7.80 4.76 12.58
C ASP A 97 8.23 3.32 12.25
N VAL A 98 7.28 2.41 12.01
CA VAL A 98 7.56 1.07 11.50
C VAL A 98 7.92 1.12 10.01
N LEU A 99 7.09 1.78 9.19
CA LEU A 99 7.27 1.81 7.73
C LEU A 99 8.56 2.50 7.29
N ARG A 100 9.03 3.52 8.02
CA ARG A 100 10.30 4.21 7.70
C ARG A 100 11.56 3.37 7.91
N ARG A 101 11.47 2.26 8.67
CA ARG A 101 12.59 1.34 8.97
C ARG A 101 12.81 0.32 7.87
N TYR A 102 11.91 0.25 6.90
CA TYR A 102 12.05 -0.64 5.75
C TYR A 102 13.13 -0.13 4.79
N PRO A 103 13.99 -1.01 4.26
CA PRO A 103 15.11 -0.64 3.40
C PRO A 103 14.70 -0.12 2.02
N CYS A 104 13.43 -0.26 1.62
CA CYS A 104 12.89 0.35 0.42
C CYS A 104 12.67 1.87 0.56
N THR A 105 12.73 2.41 1.77
CA THR A 105 12.62 3.85 2.05
C THR A 105 13.99 4.50 1.86
N THR A 106 14.07 5.59 1.09
CA THR A 106 15.32 6.34 0.96
C THR A 106 15.73 7.00 2.29
N PRO A 107 17.04 7.22 2.54
CA PRO A 107 17.50 7.85 3.77
C PRO A 107 16.83 9.21 4.04
N GLU A 108 16.68 10.04 3.01
CA GLU A 108 16.07 11.37 3.09
C GLU A 108 14.60 11.26 3.51
N ARG A 109 13.88 10.29 2.94
CA ARG A 109 12.48 10.04 3.28
C ARG A 109 12.33 9.47 4.69
N SER A 110 13.22 8.59 5.11
CA SER A 110 13.23 8.04 6.47
C SER A 110 13.47 9.14 7.51
N GLN A 111 14.34 10.10 7.19
CA GLN A 111 14.59 11.28 8.02
C GLN A 111 13.37 12.20 8.07
N ALA A 112 12.75 12.51 6.93
CA ALA A 112 11.55 13.35 6.91
C ALA A 112 10.37 12.72 7.69
N LEU A 113 10.19 11.39 7.58
CA LEU A 113 9.19 10.67 8.37
C LEU A 113 9.52 10.68 9.87
N ARG A 114 10.80 10.55 10.23
CA ARG A 114 11.27 10.66 11.62
C ARG A 114 10.92 12.03 12.21
N ASP A 115 11.13 13.10 11.45
CA ASP A 115 10.84 14.46 11.87
C ASP A 115 9.33 14.69 11.98
N LEU A 116 8.54 14.13 11.06
CA LEU A 116 7.08 14.19 11.07
C LEU A 116 6.47 13.49 12.29
N VAL A 117 6.92 12.27 12.62
CA VAL A 117 6.40 11.54 13.79
C VAL A 117 6.90 12.13 15.11
N ARG A 118 7.81 13.12 15.07
CA ARG A 118 8.43 13.80 16.22
C ARG A 118 8.74 12.80 17.33
N LEU A 119 9.63 11.84 17.06
CA LEU A 119 10.01 10.80 18.02
C LEU A 119 10.40 11.44 19.37
N LYS A 120 9.46 11.51 20.30
CA LYS A 120 9.74 11.68 21.73
C LYS A 120 10.37 10.42 22.32
N VAL A 121 10.26 9.31 21.59
CA VAL A 121 10.72 8.01 21.99
C VAL A 121 12.18 7.83 21.53
N SER A 122 13.13 7.82 22.46
CA SER A 122 14.53 7.52 22.19
C SER A 122 14.77 6.02 21.96
N PHE A 123 13.97 5.38 21.11
CA PHE A 123 14.12 3.96 20.81
C PHE A 123 15.29 3.75 19.83
N ARG A 124 16.42 3.26 20.34
CA ARG A 124 17.65 3.03 19.56
C ARG A 124 17.70 1.68 18.85
N GLY A 125 16.72 0.80 19.07
CA GLY A 125 16.69 -0.55 18.51
C GLY A 125 16.17 -1.56 19.53
N GLY A 126 15.66 -2.69 19.04
CA GLY A 126 15.03 -3.73 19.85
C GLY A 126 13.86 -4.40 19.13
N PRO A 127 13.17 -5.34 19.80
CA PRO A 127 12.01 -6.02 19.24
C PRO A 127 10.85 -5.03 19.02
N LEU A 128 9.95 -5.38 18.09
CA LEU A 128 8.76 -4.56 17.78
C LEU A 128 7.90 -4.29 19.03
N SER A 129 7.83 -5.24 19.96
CA SER A 129 7.12 -5.09 21.25
C SER A 129 7.69 -3.95 22.10
N ALA A 130 9.01 -3.81 22.18
CA ALA A 130 9.64 -2.71 22.91
C ALA A 130 9.35 -1.36 22.23
N LEU A 131 9.24 -1.34 20.90
CA LEU A 131 8.81 -0.14 20.18
C LEU A 131 7.34 0.19 20.47
N LEU A 132 6.46 -0.82 20.46
CA LEU A 132 5.04 -0.69 20.76
C LEU A 132 4.80 -0.10 22.16
N SER A 133 5.45 -0.65 23.19
CA SER A 133 5.39 -0.12 24.55
C SER A 133 5.90 1.31 24.65
N ALA A 134 6.96 1.64 23.91
CA ALA A 134 7.56 2.97 23.95
C ALA A 134 6.68 4.05 23.28
N TRP A 135 5.72 3.63 22.43
CA TRP A 135 4.64 4.46 21.92
C TRP A 135 3.39 4.47 22.82
N GLY A 136 3.40 3.76 23.95
CA GLY A 136 2.25 3.65 24.86
C GLY A 136 1.09 2.88 24.25
N LEU A 137 1.40 1.88 23.42
CA LEU A 137 0.45 0.99 22.76
C LEU A 137 0.53 -0.42 23.38
N ASP A 138 -0.56 -1.17 23.27
CA ASP A 138 -0.69 -2.54 23.77
C ASP A 138 -0.63 -3.57 22.64
N GLU A 139 -0.74 -4.86 22.97
CA GLU A 139 -0.70 -5.95 21.97
C GLU A 139 -1.86 -5.90 20.96
N ALA A 140 -2.99 -5.24 21.27
CA ALA A 140 -4.08 -5.05 20.30
C ALA A 140 -3.69 -4.07 19.17
N ASP A 141 -2.63 -3.28 19.41
CA ASP A 141 -2.02 -2.37 18.45
C ASP A 141 -0.74 -2.93 17.81
N ARG A 142 -0.50 -4.23 17.95
CA ARG A 142 0.57 -4.91 17.23
C ARG A 142 0.27 -4.93 15.74
N LEU A 143 1.11 -4.24 14.97
CA LEU A 143 0.97 -4.15 13.52
C LEU A 143 1.40 -5.47 12.84
N ASN A 144 0.51 -6.08 12.07
CA ASN A 144 0.86 -7.19 11.20
C ASN A 144 1.50 -6.69 9.90
N THR A 145 2.83 -6.77 9.81
CA THR A 145 3.57 -6.28 8.64
C THR A 145 3.75 -7.31 7.53
N ALA A 146 3.34 -8.56 7.71
CA ALA A 146 3.45 -9.60 6.68
C ALA A 146 2.83 -9.18 5.33
N PRO A 147 1.66 -8.51 5.28
CA PRO A 147 1.03 -8.08 4.03
C PRO A 147 1.84 -7.07 3.22
N VAL A 148 2.73 -6.29 3.86
CA VAL A 148 3.51 -5.25 3.17
C VAL A 148 4.85 -5.74 2.64
N LEU A 149 5.33 -6.90 3.09
CA LEU A 149 6.63 -7.47 2.70
C LEU A 149 6.80 -7.66 1.18
N PRO A 150 5.79 -8.14 0.42
CA PRO A 150 5.94 -8.29 -1.04
C PRO A 150 6.23 -6.97 -1.77
N TYR A 151 5.72 -5.86 -1.22
CA TYR A 151 5.83 -4.52 -1.79
C TYR A 151 7.16 -3.83 -1.46
N GLN A 152 7.96 -4.39 -0.56
CA GLN A 152 9.32 -3.91 -0.24
C GLN A 152 10.34 -4.21 -1.34
N THR A 153 10.02 -5.09 -2.29
CA THR A 153 11.00 -5.62 -3.24
C THR A 153 11.51 -4.54 -4.22
N ARG A 154 12.80 -4.61 -4.54
CA ARG A 154 13.42 -3.76 -5.59
C ARG A 154 12.72 -3.92 -6.94
N HIS A 155 12.18 -5.11 -7.22
CA HIS A 155 11.39 -5.38 -8.41
C HIS A 155 10.11 -4.54 -8.45
N TYR A 156 9.34 -4.51 -7.36
CA TYR A 156 8.14 -3.69 -7.27
C TYR A 156 8.45 -2.19 -7.42
N ALA A 157 9.53 -1.73 -6.79
CA ALA A 157 10.01 -0.35 -6.93
C ALA A 157 10.36 0.02 -8.39
N ALA A 158 10.95 -0.91 -9.14
CA ALA A 158 11.29 -0.70 -10.54
C ALA A 158 10.04 -0.65 -11.45
N GLU A 159 9.08 -1.55 -11.24
CA GLU A 159 7.81 -1.55 -11.98
C GLU A 159 7.01 -0.25 -11.76
N ARG A 160 6.99 0.29 -10.54
CA ARG A 160 6.35 1.58 -10.24
C ARG A 160 7.05 2.77 -10.91
N ARG A 161 8.37 2.72 -11.10
CA ARG A 161 9.14 3.77 -11.78
C ARG A 161 8.93 3.76 -13.30
N LYS A 162 8.74 2.59 -13.93
CA LYS A 162 8.49 2.47 -15.37
C LYS A 162 7.13 3.00 -15.82
N GLY A 163 6.16 3.07 -14.91
CA GLY A 163 4.79 3.51 -15.20
C GLY A 163 4.54 5.01 -15.04
N ARG A 164 5.57 5.80 -14.67
CA ARG A 164 5.48 7.24 -14.43
C ARG A 164 5.90 8.02 -15.66
#